data_AF-A0A1Q3C829-F1
#
_entry.id   AF-A0A1Q3C829-F1
#
_cell.length_a   1.000
_cell.length_b   1.000
_cell.length_c   1.000
_cell.angle_alpha   90.00
_cell.angle_beta   90.00
_cell.angle_gamma   90.00
#
_symmetry.space_group_name_H-M   'P 1'
#
loop_
_entity.id
_entity.type
_entity.pdbx_description
1 polymer ?
#
loop_
_entity_poly.entity_id
_entity_poly.type
_entity_poly.pdbx_seq_one_letter_code
_entity_poly.pdbx_strand_id
1 'polypeptide(L)'
;LIFLRHHIDDGLKYEYLTVKNPLELWQNLNDRFEYLKVVVLPKALNDWSQLRFQDFKTVSEYNSTLFKIVSQLKMCGEVITDDMLLEKTYRTFHASNVLLQQQYRLHEFKKYRELIGSLLIAEQNNELLLQDHESRPTSLAHLPEVNAT
;
A
#
# COMPACT_ATOMS: atom_id res chain seq x y z
N LEU A 1 -15.54 -7.57 -32.81
CA LEU A 1 -15.66 -8.83 -32.03
C LEU A 1 -14.29 -9.39 -31.65
N ILE A 2 -13.41 -9.65 -32.63
CA ILE A 2 -12.08 -10.28 -32.41
C ILE A 2 -11.26 -9.50 -31.38
N PHE A 3 -11.22 -8.17 -31.50
CA PHE A 3 -10.50 -7.31 -30.56
C PHE A 3 -10.97 -7.46 -29.11
N LEU A 4 -12.28 -7.31 -28.84
CA LEU A 4 -12.84 -7.50 -27.49
C LEU A 4 -12.54 -8.91 -26.94
N ARG A 5 -12.73 -9.95 -27.76
CA ARG A 5 -12.46 -11.34 -27.35
C ARG A 5 -10.99 -11.64 -27.10
N HIS A 6 -10.08 -10.89 -27.71
CA HIS A 6 -8.65 -11.09 -27.49
C HIS A 6 -8.23 -10.58 -26.10
N HIS A 7 -8.90 -9.54 -25.60
CA HIS A 7 -8.49 -8.80 -24.40
C HIS A 7 -9.29 -9.09 -23.13
N ILE A 8 -10.40 -9.83 -23.22
CA ILE A 8 -11.14 -10.28 -22.03
C ILE A 8 -10.53 -11.57 -21.47
N ASP A 9 -10.76 -11.80 -20.17
CA ASP A 9 -10.34 -13.03 -19.47
C ASP A 9 -10.91 -14.30 -20.13
N ASP A 10 -10.16 -15.41 -20.09
CA ASP A 10 -10.55 -16.67 -20.74
C ASP A 10 -11.88 -17.24 -20.19
N GLY A 11 -12.17 -17.05 -18.90
CA GLY A 11 -13.46 -17.41 -18.32
C GLY A 11 -14.61 -16.64 -18.97
N LEU A 12 -14.44 -15.32 -19.15
CA LEU A 12 -15.42 -14.48 -19.83
C LEU A 12 -15.55 -14.84 -21.33
N LYS A 13 -14.47 -15.23 -22.00
CA LYS A 13 -14.54 -15.70 -23.40
C LYS A 13 -15.45 -16.91 -23.53
N TYR A 14 -15.34 -17.86 -22.61
CA TYR A 14 -16.16 -19.07 -22.60
C TYR A 14 -17.63 -18.74 -22.33
N GLU A 15 -17.91 -17.95 -21.29
CA GLU A 15 -19.28 -17.57 -20.92
C GLU A 15 -20.02 -16.84 -22.06
N TYR A 16 -19.33 -15.98 -22.80
CA TYR A 16 -19.93 -15.23 -23.90
C TYR A 16 -19.61 -15.79 -25.29
N LEU A 17 -19.19 -17.06 -25.43
CA LEU A 17 -18.83 -17.68 -26.72
C LEU A 17 -19.93 -17.51 -27.80
N THR A 18 -21.19 -17.62 -27.41
CA THR A 18 -22.35 -17.60 -28.32
C THR A 18 -22.73 -16.20 -28.81
N VAL A 19 -22.28 -15.14 -28.14
CA VAL A 19 -22.63 -13.74 -28.47
C VAL A 19 -21.85 -13.28 -29.71
N LYS A 20 -22.50 -13.26 -30.86
CA LYS A 20 -21.85 -12.89 -32.14
C LYS A 20 -21.78 -11.38 -32.36
N ASN A 21 -22.71 -10.62 -31.77
CA ASN A 21 -22.77 -9.17 -31.93
C ASN A 21 -21.75 -8.48 -30.99
N PRO A 22 -20.80 -7.68 -31.51
CA PRO A 22 -19.84 -6.97 -30.67
C PRO A 22 -20.46 -5.97 -29.70
N LEU A 23 -21.54 -5.30 -30.10
CA LEU A 23 -22.23 -4.31 -29.28
C LEU A 23 -22.92 -4.99 -28.10
N GLU A 24 -23.61 -6.10 -28.35
CA GLU A 24 -24.24 -6.93 -27.32
C GLU A 24 -23.19 -7.49 -26.35
N LEU A 25 -22.06 -7.99 -26.86
CA LEU A 25 -20.95 -8.45 -26.02
C LEU A 25 -20.44 -7.33 -25.11
N TRP A 26 -20.24 -6.14 -25.67
CA TRP A 26 -19.81 -4.98 -24.89
C TRP A 26 -20.83 -4.58 -23.82
N GLN A 27 -22.11 -4.51 -24.16
CA GLN A 27 -23.19 -4.17 -23.22
C GLN A 27 -23.25 -5.19 -22.07
N ASN A 28 -23.23 -6.48 -22.36
CA ASN A 28 -23.25 -7.53 -21.35
C ASN A 28 -22.02 -7.47 -20.40
N LEU A 29 -20.83 -7.22 -20.95
CA LEU A 29 -19.62 -7.05 -20.15
C LEU A 29 -19.69 -5.80 -19.27
N ASN A 30 -20.19 -4.69 -19.83
CA ASN A 30 -20.36 -3.45 -19.12
C ASN A 30 -21.37 -3.59 -17.98
N ASP A 31 -22.53 -4.19 -18.23
CA ASP A 31 -23.57 -4.40 -17.21
C ASP A 31 -23.06 -5.27 -16.05
N ARG A 32 -22.31 -6.34 -16.35
CA ARG A 32 -21.66 -7.16 -15.32
C ARG A 32 -20.64 -6.34 -14.52
N PHE A 33 -19.85 -5.51 -15.19
CA PHE A 33 -18.85 -4.67 -14.53
C PHE A 33 -19.51 -3.61 -13.63
N GLU A 34 -20.58 -2.97 -14.07
CA GLU A 34 -21.36 -2.03 -13.24
C GLU A 34 -21.95 -2.75 -12.01
N TYR A 35 -22.48 -3.95 -12.18
CA TYR A 35 -22.94 -4.76 -11.03
C TYR A 35 -21.79 -5.10 -10.06
N LEU A 36 -20.60 -5.44 -10.57
CA LEU A 36 -19.43 -5.71 -9.74
C LEU A 36 -19.03 -4.48 -8.91
N LYS A 37 -19.11 -3.26 -9.45
CA LYS A 37 -18.84 -2.03 -8.68
C LYS A 37 -19.77 -1.90 -7.49
N VAL A 38 -21.07 -2.19 -7.66
CA VAL A 38 -22.06 -2.14 -6.57
C VAL A 38 -21.70 -3.06 -5.42
N VAL A 39 -21.14 -4.24 -5.72
CA VAL A 39 -20.74 -5.22 -4.70
C VAL A 39 -19.38 -4.87 -4.08
N VAL A 40 -18.43 -4.38 -4.87
CA VAL A 40 -17.06 -4.10 -4.43
C VAL A 40 -16.96 -2.81 -3.62
N LEU A 41 -17.71 -1.77 -3.99
CA LEU A 41 -17.60 -0.44 -3.40
C LEU A 41 -17.81 -0.42 -1.87
N PRO A 42 -18.87 -1.03 -1.29
CA PRO A 42 -19.07 -1.01 0.16
C PRO A 42 -17.90 -1.67 0.91
N LYS A 43 -17.36 -2.76 0.36
CA LYS A 43 -16.20 -3.45 0.94
C LYS A 43 -14.95 -2.58 0.86
N ALA A 44 -14.65 -2.00 -0.30
CA ALA A 44 -13.48 -1.15 -0.48
C ALA A 44 -13.53 0.10 0.42
N LEU A 45 -14.71 0.70 0.63
CA LEU A 45 -14.89 1.81 1.57
C LEU A 45 -14.66 1.38 3.02
N ASN A 46 -15.15 0.20 3.41
CA ASN A 46 -14.87 -0.35 4.74
C ASN A 46 -13.38 -0.63 4.94
N ASP A 47 -12.75 -1.30 3.98
CA ASP A 47 -11.32 -1.61 4.01
C ASP A 47 -10.49 -0.31 4.07
N TRP A 48 -10.87 0.71 3.30
CA TRP A 48 -10.27 2.04 3.38
C TRP A 48 -10.45 2.67 4.76
N SER A 49 -11.64 2.60 5.37
CA SER A 49 -11.87 3.13 6.71
C SER A 49 -10.99 2.46 7.75
N GLN A 50 -10.90 1.13 7.71
CA GLN A 50 -10.17 0.31 8.70
C GLN A 50 -8.66 0.28 8.47
N LEU A 51 -8.16 0.65 7.30
CA LEU A 51 -6.72 0.67 7.01
C LEU A 51 -5.98 1.58 7.98
N ARG A 52 -4.96 1.07 8.67
CA ARG A 52 -4.09 1.86 9.53
C ARG A 52 -2.62 1.52 9.31
N PHE A 53 -1.77 2.52 9.17
CA PHE A 53 -0.33 2.35 8.99
C PHE A 53 0.31 1.53 10.13
N GLN A 54 -0.11 1.78 11.37
CA GLN A 54 0.38 1.09 12.56
C GLN A 54 0.13 -0.42 12.61
N ASP A 55 -0.78 -0.95 11.79
CA ASP A 55 -1.16 -2.37 11.83
C ASP A 55 -0.21 -3.24 10.97
N PHE A 56 0.73 -2.63 10.25
CA PHE A 56 1.66 -3.31 9.36
C PHE A 56 3.05 -3.38 9.97
N LYS A 57 3.75 -4.48 9.69
CA LYS A 57 5.12 -4.67 10.14
C LYS A 57 6.10 -3.85 9.32
N THR A 58 5.84 -3.73 8.01
CA THR A 58 6.70 -3.00 7.08
C THR A 58 5.95 -1.92 6.31
N VAL A 59 6.68 -0.88 5.90
CA VAL A 59 6.15 0.19 5.04
C VAL A 59 5.67 -0.36 3.69
N SER A 60 6.36 -1.38 3.16
CA SER A 60 6.02 -2.02 1.88
C SER A 60 4.67 -2.76 1.93
N GLU A 61 4.41 -3.51 3.01
CA GLU A 61 3.13 -4.22 3.20
C GLU A 61 1.95 -3.25 3.29
N TYR A 62 2.11 -2.16 4.04
CA TYR A 62 1.11 -1.10 4.11
C TYR A 62 0.85 -0.51 2.73
N ASN A 63 1.91 -0.13 2.02
CA ASN A 63 1.83 0.51 0.73
C ASN A 63 1.09 -0.35 -0.31
N SER A 64 1.44 -1.64 -0.36
CA SER A 64 0.77 -2.62 -1.24
C SER A 64 -0.71 -2.74 -0.92
N THR A 65 -1.07 -2.85 0.36
CA THR A 65 -2.47 -2.96 0.80
C THR A 65 -3.26 -1.70 0.50
N LEU A 66 -2.70 -0.53 0.77
CA LEU A 66 -3.28 0.77 0.43
C LEU A 66 -3.58 0.85 -1.07
N PHE A 67 -2.61 0.54 -1.94
CA PHE A 67 -2.81 0.62 -3.39
C PHE A 67 -3.84 -0.39 -3.92
N LYS A 68 -3.95 -1.58 -3.30
CA LYS A 68 -5.00 -2.54 -3.63
C LYS A 68 -6.39 -1.96 -3.37
N ILE A 69 -6.60 -1.35 -2.19
CA ILE A 69 -7.88 -0.71 -1.83
C ILE A 69 -8.16 0.49 -2.75
N VAL A 70 -7.17 1.35 -2.97
CA VAL A 70 -7.31 2.54 -3.82
C VAL A 70 -7.65 2.17 -5.26
N SER A 71 -7.08 1.08 -5.78
CA SER A 71 -7.41 0.59 -7.12
C SER A 71 -8.87 0.15 -7.22
N GLN A 72 -9.40 -0.51 -6.18
CA GLN A 72 -10.81 -0.89 -6.11
C GLN A 72 -11.74 0.33 -6.02
N LEU A 73 -11.38 1.31 -5.20
CA LEU A 73 -12.14 2.57 -5.08
C LEU A 73 -12.18 3.31 -6.42
N LYS A 74 -11.03 3.49 -7.07
CA LYS A 74 -10.94 4.13 -8.40
C LYS A 74 -11.73 3.37 -9.46
N MET A 75 -11.67 2.03 -9.43
CA MET A 75 -12.47 1.18 -10.31
C MET A 75 -13.98 1.41 -10.12
N CYS A 76 -14.42 1.71 -8.89
CA CYS A 76 -15.80 2.04 -8.57
C CYS A 76 -16.18 3.50 -8.85
N GLY A 77 -15.27 4.32 -9.39
CA GLY A 77 -15.51 5.72 -9.72
C GLY A 77 -15.14 6.72 -8.62
N GLU A 78 -14.58 6.26 -7.50
CA GLU A 78 -14.16 7.14 -6.40
C GLU A 78 -12.86 7.88 -6.76
N VAL A 79 -12.82 9.17 -6.42
CA VAL A 79 -11.64 10.01 -6.63
C VAL A 79 -10.77 9.96 -5.39
N ILE A 80 -9.59 9.34 -5.51
CA ILE A 80 -8.58 9.29 -4.44
C ILE A 80 -7.39 10.16 -4.82
N THR A 81 -7.16 11.23 -4.06
CA THR A 81 -6.09 12.22 -4.27
C THR A 81 -4.83 11.90 -3.46
N ASP A 82 -3.69 12.49 -3.82
CA ASP A 82 -2.46 12.41 -3.03
C ASP A 82 -2.68 12.88 -1.57
N ASP A 83 -3.41 13.98 -1.36
CA ASP A 83 -3.70 14.52 -0.03
C ASP A 83 -4.47 13.52 0.85
N MET A 84 -5.42 12.78 0.26
CA MET A 84 -6.15 11.73 0.98
C MET A 84 -5.22 10.60 1.42
N LEU A 85 -4.27 10.19 0.57
CA LEU A 85 -3.30 9.16 0.90
C LEU A 85 -2.34 9.63 1.99
N LEU A 86 -1.81 10.85 1.86
CA LEU A 86 -0.93 11.48 2.85
C LEU A 86 -1.63 11.55 4.23
N GLU A 87 -2.83 12.13 4.27
CA GLU A 87 -3.61 12.22 5.51
C GLU A 87 -3.95 10.84 6.08
N LYS A 88 -4.28 9.87 5.23
CA LYS A 88 -4.56 8.49 5.65
C LYS A 88 -3.34 7.88 6.36
N THR A 89 -2.15 8.02 5.81
CA THR A 89 -0.91 7.54 6.44
C THR A 89 -0.65 8.30 7.74
N TYR A 90 -0.65 9.64 7.72
CA TYR A 90 -0.33 10.43 8.92
C TYR A 90 -1.28 10.17 10.09
N ARG A 91 -2.57 10.00 9.85
CA ARG A 91 -3.55 9.82 10.93
C ARG A 91 -3.50 8.44 11.57
N THR A 92 -2.79 7.51 10.95
CA THR A 92 -2.81 6.10 11.36
C THR A 92 -1.45 5.57 11.79
N PHE A 93 -0.51 6.47 12.09
CA PHE A 93 0.71 6.13 12.83
C PHE A 93 0.39 5.57 14.21
N HIS A 94 1.28 4.70 14.70
CA HIS A 94 1.19 4.18 16.05
C HIS A 94 1.30 5.31 17.07
N ALA A 95 0.57 5.21 18.18
CA ALA A 95 0.55 6.25 19.22
C ALA A 95 1.94 6.55 19.81
N SER A 96 2.86 5.58 19.81
CA SER A 96 4.26 5.81 20.23
C SER A 96 5.05 6.69 19.25
N ASN A 97 4.60 6.82 18.01
CA ASN A 97 5.32 7.47 16.92
C ASN A 97 4.75 8.85 16.57
N VAL A 98 4.03 9.49 17.50
CA VAL A 98 3.41 10.82 17.29
C VAL A 98 4.46 11.88 16.93
N LEU A 99 5.65 11.85 17.52
CA LEU A 99 6.70 12.81 17.18
C LEU A 99 7.19 12.65 15.72
N LEU A 100 7.41 11.41 15.29
CA LEU A 100 7.81 11.10 13.91
C LEU A 100 6.72 11.51 12.92
N GLN A 101 5.46 11.26 13.27
CA GLN A 101 4.31 11.68 12.49
C GLN A 101 4.24 13.21 12.33
N GLN A 102 4.50 13.98 13.40
CA GLN A 102 4.58 15.43 13.32
C GLN A 102 5.74 15.89 12.43
N GLN A 103 6.91 15.27 12.54
CA GLN A 103 8.07 15.58 11.70
C GLN A 103 7.77 15.40 10.21
N TYR A 104 7.14 14.28 9.81
CA TYR A 104 6.78 14.08 8.41
C TYR A 104 5.69 15.03 7.92
N ARG A 105 4.78 15.48 8.77
CA ARG A 105 3.80 16.53 8.41
C ARG A 105 4.47 17.87 8.12
N LEU A 106 5.50 18.23 8.88
CA LEU A 106 6.26 19.47 8.67
C LEU A 106 7.05 19.48 7.36
N HIS A 107 7.33 18.32 6.77
CA HIS A 107 7.97 18.23 5.46
C HIS A 107 7.05 18.63 4.28
N GLU A 108 5.75 18.81 4.53
CA GLU A 108 4.77 19.31 3.56
C GLU A 108 4.79 18.62 2.19
N PHE A 109 4.99 17.29 2.18
CA PHE A 109 4.97 16.49 0.95
C PHE A 109 3.73 16.79 0.10
N LYS A 110 3.93 16.92 -1.22
CA LYS A 110 2.83 17.17 -2.16
C LYS A 110 2.40 15.91 -2.87
N LYS A 111 3.26 14.89 -2.91
CA LYS A 111 2.97 13.59 -3.51
C LYS A 111 3.15 12.48 -2.49
N TYR A 112 2.21 11.54 -2.49
CA TYR A 112 2.27 10.36 -1.62
C TYR A 112 3.56 9.54 -1.83
N ARG A 113 4.06 9.48 -3.07
CA ARG A 113 5.32 8.80 -3.40
C ARG A 113 6.53 9.37 -2.66
N GLU A 114 6.50 10.66 -2.30
CA GLU A 114 7.61 11.32 -1.60
C GLU A 114 7.62 10.85 -0.14
N LEU A 115 6.45 10.90 0.51
CA LEU A 115 6.28 10.37 1.87
C LEU A 115 6.67 8.90 1.96
N ILE A 116 6.14 8.04 1.08
CA ILE A 116 6.42 6.60 1.16
C ILE A 116 7.91 6.30 0.89
N GLY A 117 8.55 7.06 0.00
CA GLY A 117 9.99 6.96 -0.24
C GLY A 117 10.80 7.30 0.99
N SER A 118 10.48 8.40 1.68
CA SER A 118 11.14 8.78 2.93
C SER A 118 10.94 7.74 4.05
N LEU A 119 9.73 7.18 4.16
CA LEU A 119 9.45 6.13 5.15
C LEU A 119 10.24 4.85 4.87
N LEU A 120 10.35 4.43 3.61
CA LEU A 120 11.15 3.25 3.22
C LEU A 120 12.64 3.45 3.52
N ILE A 121 13.18 4.63 3.24
CA ILE A 121 14.58 4.95 3.56
C ILE A 121 14.80 4.90 5.08
N ALA A 122 13.88 5.46 5.87
CA ALA A 122 13.98 5.45 7.33
C ALA A 122 13.88 4.02 7.91
N GLU A 123 12.96 3.20 7.38
CA GLU A 123 12.83 1.79 7.76
C GLU A 123 14.14 1.03 7.49
N GLN A 124 14.72 1.16 6.29
CA GLN A 124 15.97 0.51 5.94
C GLN A 124 17.14 0.95 6.81
N ASN A 125 17.24 2.25 7.14
CA ASN A 125 18.28 2.77 8.01
C ASN A 125 18.15 2.21 9.43
N ASN A 126 16.94 2.06 9.95
CA ASN A 126 16.71 1.49 11.28
C ASN A 126 17.08 0.00 11.32
N GLU A 127 16.77 -0.77 10.27
CA GLU A 127 17.18 -2.17 10.16
C GLU A 127 18.70 -2.34 10.18
N LEU A 128 19.43 -1.49 9.45
CA LEU A 128 20.90 -1.51 9.44
C LEU A 128 21.49 -1.16 10.82
N LEU A 129 20.95 -0.15 11.49
CA LEU A 129 21.39 0.23 12.84
C LEU A 129 21.20 -0.93 13.83
N LEU A 130 20.09 -1.66 13.76
CA LEU A 130 19.85 -2.82 14.62
C LEU A 130 20.87 -3.94 14.36
N GLN A 131 21.22 -4.19 13.10
CA GLN A 131 22.25 -5.17 12.73
C GLN A 131 23.65 -4.76 13.21
N ASP A 132 24.00 -3.47 13.14
CA ASP A 132 25.27 -2.95 13.66
C ASP A 132 25.39 -3.12 15.18
N HIS A 133 24.27 -2.97 15.91
CA HIS A 133 24.23 -3.21 17.34
C HIS A 133 24.40 -4.69 17.70
N GLU A 134 23.81 -5.62 16.94
CA GLU A 134 23.93 -7.06 17.16
C GLU A 134 25.31 -7.62 16.75
N SER A 135 25.95 -7.04 15.74
CA SER A 135 27.26 -7.46 15.23
C SER A 135 28.44 -6.93 16.04
N ARG A 136 28.24 -5.93 16.91
CA ARG A 136 29.28 -5.42 17.81
C ARG A 136 29.57 -6.45 18.90
N PRO A 137 30.79 -7.01 19.01
CA PRO A 137 31.11 -7.91 20.11
C PRO A 137 31.04 -7.15 21.43
N THR A 138 30.28 -7.67 22.40
CA THR A 138 30.31 -7.25 23.82
C THR A 138 31.69 -7.52 24.49
N SER A 139 32.72 -7.84 23.71
CA SER A 139 34.09 -8.09 24.16
C SER A 139 34.92 -6.80 24.24
N LEU A 140 34.48 -5.84 25.05
CA LEU A 140 35.38 -4.86 25.69
C LEU A 140 35.32 -4.95 27.21
N ALA A 141 34.67 -5.98 27.76
CA ALA A 141 34.86 -6.34 29.16
C ALA A 141 36.23 -7.05 29.31
N HIS A 142 37.12 -6.37 30.03
CA HIS A 142 38.40 -6.84 30.57
C HIS A 142 39.61 -6.80 29.62
N LEU A 143 40.15 -5.61 29.40
CA LEU A 143 41.60 -5.45 29.44
C LEU A 143 42.01 -5.40 30.93
N PRO A 144 42.80 -6.35 31.45
CA PRO A 144 43.40 -6.20 32.78
C PRO A 144 44.48 -5.12 32.68
N GLU A 145 44.39 -4.08 33.49
CA GLU A 145 45.51 -3.19 33.79
C GLU A 145 46.68 -4.04 34.32
N VAL A 146 47.73 -4.17 33.51
CA VAL A 146 49.01 -4.75 33.95
C VAL A 146 49.77 -3.64 34.67
N ASN A 147 49.64 -3.60 35.99
CA ASN A 147 50.58 -2.85 36.83
C ASN A 147 51.91 -3.60 36.86
N ALA A 148 52.93 -3.02 36.21
CA ALA A 148 54.32 -3.44 36.33
C ALA A 148 54.92 -2.86 37.63
N THR A 149 55.51 -3.74 38.45
CA THR A 149 56.39 -3.41 39.60
C THR A 149 57.83 -3.33 39.16
#